data_AF-A0A0C2NL49-F1
#
_entry.id   AF-A0A0C2NL49-F1
#
_cell.length_a   1.000
_cell.length_b   1.000
_cell.length_c   1.000
_cell.angle_alpha   90.00
_cell.angle_beta   90.00
_cell.angle_gamma   90.00
#
_symmetry.space_group_name_H-M   'P 1'
#
loop_
_entity.id
_entity.type
_entity.pdbx_description
1 polymer ?
#
loop_
_entity_poly.entity_id
_entity_poly.type
_entity_poly.pdbx_seq_one_letter_code
_entity_poly.pdbx_strand_id
1 'polypeptide(L)'
;MCNTHNAPSTVEVSSMLLDEPENVNFHCISRLGRKFMIDLFPFVIPADGLTVNGIIDLDISHHINVFSPTSLMIYVDEVGKFNKVPLNRNQVFASDCLSLEQKNSFTKFIKNCLTDTGSENVELDDFYKVHRITHPLDDFLEFSVLSEWNTASDKRYSKYDLISGLENTLRSVRRFNTNSKYLMSFNGSQDLAHCFLRKASVMGATVCYGADIKDINDHQSCYHIGFGEDQYLNAKYIIMDHSYSYLLPKETDVEKR
;
A
#
# COMPACT_ATOMS: atom_id res chain seq x y z
N MET A 1 34.74 0.37 -9.25
CA MET A 1 34.26 -0.91 -9.79
C MET A 1 33.49 -1.60 -8.67
N CYS A 2 32.18 -1.34 -8.57
CA CYS A 2 31.32 -1.94 -7.53
C CYS A 2 30.69 -3.22 -8.08
N ASN A 3 30.92 -4.33 -7.39
CA ASN A 3 30.34 -5.63 -7.70
C ASN A 3 28.82 -5.59 -7.51
N THR A 4 28.11 -5.68 -8.62
CA THR A 4 26.66 -5.88 -8.71
C THR A 4 26.34 -7.37 -8.67
N HIS A 5 26.38 -8.01 -7.51
CA HIS A 5 25.74 -9.32 -7.31
C HIS A 5 25.37 -9.47 -5.84
N ASN A 6 24.18 -9.01 -5.49
CA ASN A 6 23.35 -9.56 -4.42
C ASN A 6 21.93 -9.06 -4.69
N ALA A 7 21.20 -9.83 -5.50
CA ALA A 7 19.75 -9.73 -5.52
C ALA A 7 19.24 -10.01 -4.09
N PRO A 8 18.22 -9.29 -3.59
CA PRO A 8 17.59 -9.67 -2.34
C PRO A 8 17.07 -11.10 -2.54
N SER A 9 17.61 -12.02 -1.74
CA SER A 9 17.14 -13.40 -1.68
C SER A 9 15.63 -13.35 -1.47
N THR A 10 14.87 -13.77 -2.49
CA THR A 10 13.49 -14.19 -2.32
C THR A 10 13.51 -15.19 -1.19
N VAL A 11 12.99 -14.82 -0.03
CA VAL A 11 12.63 -15.79 0.99
C VAL A 11 11.56 -16.63 0.33
N GLU A 12 11.97 -17.78 -0.21
CA GLU A 12 11.03 -18.84 -0.53
C GLU A 12 10.28 -19.06 0.77
N VAL A 13 9.00 -18.69 0.77
CA VAL A 13 8.07 -19.15 1.79
C VAL A 13 8.10 -20.66 1.61
N SER A 14 8.95 -21.31 2.41
CA SER A 14 9.03 -22.76 2.50
C SER A 14 7.59 -23.20 2.54
N SER A 15 7.19 -23.97 1.52
CA SER A 15 5.94 -24.69 1.52
C SER A 15 6.00 -25.62 2.73
N MET A 16 5.62 -25.09 3.89
CA MET A 16 4.95 -25.88 4.90
C MET A 16 3.75 -26.43 4.14
N LEU A 17 3.95 -27.61 3.55
CA LEU A 17 2.89 -28.54 3.22
C LEU A 17 2.05 -28.56 4.49
N LEU A 18 0.95 -27.81 4.45
CA LEU A 18 -0.13 -28.00 5.39
C LEU A 18 -0.60 -29.40 5.05
N ASP A 19 -0.13 -30.38 5.83
CA ASP A 19 -0.80 -31.67 5.95
C ASP A 19 -2.30 -31.40 5.98
N GLU A 20 -3.09 -32.24 5.29
CA GLU A 20 -4.55 -32.07 5.18
C GLU A 20 -5.14 -31.55 6.49
N PRO A 21 -6.03 -30.53 6.45
CA PRO A 21 -6.34 -29.74 7.63
C PRO A 21 -6.80 -30.65 8.76
N GLU A 22 -5.89 -30.94 9.70
CA GLU A 22 -6.24 -31.48 11.00
C GLU A 22 -7.38 -30.61 11.54
N ASN A 23 -8.41 -31.21 12.13
CA ASN A 23 -9.54 -30.50 12.71
C ASN A 23 -9.07 -29.29 13.54
N VAL A 24 -9.04 -28.11 12.91
CA VAL A 24 -8.50 -26.89 13.50
C VAL A 24 -9.54 -26.42 14.51
N ASN A 25 -9.33 -26.78 15.76
CA ASN A 25 -10.17 -26.33 16.86
C ASN A 25 -9.56 -25.11 17.56
N PHE A 26 -10.37 -24.41 18.36
CA PHE A 26 -9.95 -23.22 19.10
C PHE A 26 -8.76 -23.49 20.03
N HIS A 27 -8.66 -24.70 20.60
CA HIS A 27 -7.54 -25.08 21.45
C HIS A 27 -6.22 -25.16 20.66
N CYS A 28 -6.25 -25.64 19.42
CA CYS A 28 -5.09 -25.61 18.52
C CYS A 28 -4.68 -24.17 18.17
N ILE A 29 -5.63 -23.30 17.84
CA ILE A 29 -5.36 -21.90 17.49
C ILE A 29 -4.80 -21.12 18.69
N SER A 30 -5.41 -21.26 19.87
CA SER A 30 -4.99 -20.54 21.09
C SER A 30 -3.56 -20.88 21.52
N ARG A 31 -3.10 -22.13 21.30
CA ARG A 31 -1.69 -22.52 21.51
C ARG A 31 -0.72 -21.81 20.58
N LEU A 32 -1.19 -21.36 19.42
CA LEU A 32 -0.40 -20.60 18.44
C LEU A 32 -0.54 -19.08 18.62
N GLY A 33 -1.16 -18.59 19.69
CA GLY A 33 -1.47 -17.17 19.90
C GLY A 33 -0.31 -16.20 19.61
N ARG A 34 0.92 -16.54 20.04
CA ARG A 34 2.12 -15.70 19.81
C ARG A 34 2.64 -15.69 18.36
N LYS A 35 2.13 -16.58 17.50
CA LYS A 35 2.46 -16.62 16.07
C LYS A 35 1.53 -15.75 15.23
N PHE A 36 0.41 -15.32 15.80
CA PHE A 36 -0.54 -14.46 15.09
C PHE A 36 -0.15 -13.00 15.24
N MET A 37 -0.08 -12.32 14.11
CA MET A 37 0.03 -10.87 14.02
C MET A 37 -1.15 -10.42 13.19
N ILE A 38 -2.16 -9.90 13.86
CA ILE A 38 -3.44 -9.53 13.24
C ILE A 38 -3.50 -8.03 13.20
N ASP A 39 -3.43 -7.48 11.99
CA ASP A 39 -3.59 -6.05 11.79
C ASP A 39 -5.03 -5.63 12.06
N LEU A 40 -5.19 -4.61 12.90
CA LEU A 40 -6.50 -3.96 13.10
C LEU A 40 -6.91 -3.16 11.86
N PHE A 41 -5.93 -2.63 11.13
CA PHE A 41 -6.13 -1.93 9.87
C PHE A 41 -5.13 -2.47 8.83
N PRO A 42 -5.51 -3.54 8.10
CA PRO A 42 -4.63 -4.13 7.10
C PRO A 42 -4.40 -3.13 5.96
N PHE A 43 -3.14 -2.95 5.57
CA PHE A 43 -2.78 -2.12 4.43
C PHE A 43 -1.75 -2.83 3.55
N VAL A 44 -1.63 -2.36 2.31
CA VAL A 44 -0.54 -2.73 1.42
C VAL A 44 0.20 -1.47 0.99
N ILE A 45 1.50 -1.59 0.80
CA ILE A 45 2.39 -0.46 0.51
C ILE A 45 2.61 -0.42 -1.01
N PRO A 46 2.31 0.69 -1.71
CA PRO A 46 2.71 0.86 -3.10
C PRO A 46 4.24 0.73 -3.23
N ALA A 47 4.70 -0.17 -4.10
CA ALA A 47 6.11 -0.46 -4.24
C ALA A 47 6.92 0.76 -4.75
N ASP A 48 6.32 1.55 -5.64
CA ASP A 48 6.84 2.86 -6.04
C ASP A 48 6.05 4.00 -5.39
N GLY A 49 6.13 4.09 -4.06
CA GLY A 49 5.39 5.07 -3.26
C GLY A 49 6.26 5.86 -2.29
N LEU A 50 5.69 6.95 -1.75
CA LEU A 50 6.35 7.83 -0.78
C LEU A 50 6.82 7.08 0.48
N THR A 51 6.04 6.11 0.95
CA THR A 51 6.42 5.29 2.11
C THR A 51 7.71 4.51 1.86
N VAL A 52 7.81 3.84 0.71
CA VAL A 52 9.02 3.06 0.35
C VAL A 52 10.20 3.99 0.11
N ASN A 53 9.99 5.12 -0.55
CA ASN A 53 11.04 6.12 -0.74
C ASN A 53 11.54 6.65 0.62
N GLY A 54 10.64 7.02 1.53
CA GLY A 54 11.01 7.46 2.87
C GLY A 54 11.78 6.40 3.68
N ILE A 55 11.42 5.13 3.56
CA ILE A 55 12.17 4.02 4.20
C ILE A 55 13.62 3.95 3.68
N ILE A 56 13.82 4.13 2.38
CA ILE A 56 15.14 4.10 1.75
C ILE A 56 15.92 5.37 2.10
N ASP A 57 15.30 6.54 1.97
CA ASP A 57 15.93 7.84 2.19
C ASP A 57 16.37 8.02 3.66
N LEU A 58 15.60 7.47 4.61
CA LEU A 58 15.94 7.48 6.04
C LEU A 58 16.91 6.36 6.44
N ASP A 59 17.29 5.47 5.52
CA ASP A 59 18.11 4.29 5.75
C ASP A 59 17.57 3.39 6.88
N ILE A 60 16.28 3.05 6.79
CA ILE A 60 15.59 2.18 7.77
C ILE A 60 15.08 0.87 7.16
N SER A 61 15.45 0.59 5.91
CA SER A 61 15.04 -0.62 5.17
C SER A 61 15.49 -1.92 5.86
N HIS A 62 16.63 -1.89 6.56
CA HIS A 62 17.16 -3.04 7.29
C HIS A 62 16.41 -3.38 8.59
N HIS A 63 15.42 -2.56 8.97
CA HIS A 63 14.58 -2.79 10.15
C HIS A 63 13.21 -3.39 9.81
N ILE A 64 12.83 -3.44 8.53
CA ILE A 64 11.54 -3.94 8.08
C ILE A 64 11.72 -5.11 7.12
N ASN A 65 10.97 -6.19 7.37
CA ASN A 65 10.87 -7.29 6.42
C ASN A 65 9.59 -7.12 5.61
N VAL A 66 9.75 -6.89 4.30
CA VAL A 66 8.64 -6.80 3.37
C VAL A 66 8.66 -7.97 2.39
N PHE A 67 7.48 -8.38 1.96
CA PHE A 67 7.30 -9.34 0.88
C PHE A 67 6.36 -8.77 -0.18
N SER A 68 6.45 -9.32 -1.39
CA SER A 68 5.54 -8.96 -2.48
C SER A 68 4.38 -9.96 -2.51
N PRO A 69 3.11 -9.50 -2.54
CA PRO A 69 1.98 -10.38 -2.75
C PRO A 69 2.12 -11.16 -4.06
N THR A 70 1.66 -12.40 -4.08
CA THR A 70 1.82 -13.30 -5.24
C THR A 70 0.98 -12.90 -6.44
N SER A 71 -0.21 -12.36 -6.20
CA SER A 71 -1.17 -11.98 -7.24
C SER A 71 -2.20 -10.98 -6.72
N LEU A 72 -2.58 -10.05 -7.59
CA LEU A 72 -3.78 -9.25 -7.42
C LEU A 72 -4.97 -10.02 -8.01
N MET A 73 -6.08 -10.08 -7.27
CA MET A 73 -7.30 -10.79 -7.67
C MET A 73 -8.46 -9.79 -7.76
N ILE A 74 -9.29 -9.95 -8.79
CA ILE A 74 -10.55 -9.22 -8.95
C ILE A 74 -11.70 -10.23 -8.89
N TYR A 75 -12.76 -9.90 -8.17
CA TYR A 75 -14.00 -10.68 -8.19
C TYR A 75 -14.83 -10.27 -9.41
N VAL A 76 -15.21 -11.24 -10.24
CA VAL A 76 -16.03 -11.00 -11.43
C VAL A 76 -17.43 -11.56 -11.16
N ASP A 77 -18.38 -10.66 -10.89
CA ASP A 77 -19.75 -10.99 -10.50
C ASP A 77 -20.46 -11.91 -11.50
N GLU A 78 -20.33 -11.63 -12.80
CA GLU A 78 -20.99 -12.37 -13.87
C GLU A 78 -20.65 -13.87 -13.87
N VAL A 79 -19.42 -14.20 -13.45
CA VAL A 79 -18.91 -15.58 -13.43
C VAL A 79 -18.82 -16.12 -11.99
N GLY A 80 -19.07 -15.29 -10.98
CA GLY A 80 -19.03 -15.65 -9.56
C GLY A 80 -17.65 -16.16 -9.10
N LYS A 81 -16.56 -15.64 -9.66
CA LYS A 81 -15.19 -16.14 -9.38
C LYS A 81 -14.15 -15.03 -9.29
N PHE A 82 -13.08 -15.31 -8.54
CA PHE A 82 -11.90 -14.46 -8.53
C PHE A 82 -10.97 -14.78 -9.70
N ASN A 83 -10.57 -13.74 -10.43
CA ASN A 83 -9.62 -13.82 -11.54
C ASN A 83 -8.32 -13.10 -11.20
N LYS A 84 -7.20 -13.64 -11.65
CA LYS A 84 -5.89 -12.99 -11.52
C LYS A 84 -5.82 -11.78 -12.45
N VAL A 85 -5.49 -10.62 -11.88
CA VAL A 85 -5.25 -9.39 -12.62
C VAL A 85 -3.81 -9.41 -13.16
N PRO A 86 -3.59 -9.40 -14.48
CA PRO A 86 -2.25 -9.44 -15.04
C PRO A 86 -1.59 -8.05 -14.96
N LEU A 87 -0.44 -7.97 -14.29
CA LEU A 87 0.33 -6.73 -14.11
C LEU A 87 1.60 -6.67 -14.97
N ASN A 88 2.00 -7.79 -15.58
CA ASN A 88 3.14 -7.86 -16.48
C ASN A 88 2.84 -8.70 -17.73
N ARG A 89 3.71 -8.59 -18.73
CA ARG A 89 3.55 -9.25 -20.03
C ARG A 89 3.40 -10.77 -19.91
N ASN A 90 4.14 -11.41 -19.00
CA ASN A 90 4.09 -12.86 -18.81
C ASN A 90 2.72 -13.27 -18.25
N GLN A 91 2.19 -12.52 -17.29
CA GLN A 91 0.86 -12.75 -16.72
C GLN A 91 -0.26 -12.51 -17.73
N VAL A 92 -0.13 -11.51 -18.63
CA VAL A 92 -1.11 -11.30 -19.71
C VAL A 92 -1.16 -12.52 -20.62
N PHE A 93 -0.01 -13.05 -21.03
CA PHE A 93 0.04 -14.24 -21.88
C PHE A 93 -0.51 -15.48 -21.18
N ALA A 94 -0.22 -15.66 -19.90
CA ALA A 94 -0.68 -16.78 -19.09
C ALA A 94 -2.14 -16.65 -18.60
N SER A 95 -2.80 -15.52 -18.82
CA SER A 95 -4.17 -15.31 -18.34
C SER A 95 -5.18 -16.14 -19.12
N ASP A 96 -5.95 -16.97 -18.42
CA ASP A 96 -7.08 -17.72 -19.01
C ASP A 96 -8.35 -16.87 -19.12
N CYS A 97 -8.35 -15.67 -18.53
CA CYS A 97 -9.50 -14.77 -18.50
C CYS A 97 -9.58 -13.86 -19.73
N LEU A 98 -8.53 -13.87 -20.56
CA LEU A 98 -8.43 -13.03 -21.76
C LEU A 98 -8.33 -13.90 -23.01
N SER A 99 -9.12 -13.58 -24.02
CA SER A 99 -9.00 -14.18 -25.35
C SER A 99 -7.68 -13.78 -26.02
N LEU A 100 -7.25 -14.51 -27.06
CA LEU A 100 -6.05 -14.16 -27.82
C LEU A 100 -6.16 -12.76 -28.44
N GLU A 101 -7.35 -12.38 -28.90
CA GLU A 101 -7.63 -11.06 -29.44
C GLU A 101 -7.47 -9.98 -28.36
N GLN A 102 -8.04 -10.20 -27.18
CA GLN A 102 -7.92 -9.27 -26.03
C GLN A 102 -6.46 -9.13 -25.56
N LYS A 103 -5.70 -10.22 -25.50
CA LYS A 103 -4.25 -10.19 -25.16
C LYS A 103 -3.46 -9.33 -26.16
N ASN A 104 -3.78 -9.44 -27.44
CA ASN A 104 -3.16 -8.64 -28.51
C ASN A 104 -3.57 -7.16 -28.42
N SER A 105 -4.86 -6.88 -28.18
CA SER A 105 -5.37 -5.53 -27.98
C SER A 105 -4.72 -4.86 -26.76
N PHE A 106 -4.64 -5.56 -25.62
CA PHE A 106 -3.97 -5.06 -24.42
C PHE A 106 -2.50 -4.71 -24.68
N THR A 107 -1.74 -5.60 -25.33
CA THR A 107 -0.32 -5.36 -25.60
C THR A 107 -0.11 -4.14 -26.50
N LYS A 108 -0.98 -3.94 -27.50
CA LYS A 108 -0.95 -2.75 -28.36
C LYS A 108 -1.34 -1.49 -27.58
N PHE A 109 -2.37 -1.59 -26.76
CA PHE A 109 -2.87 -0.51 -25.91
C PHE A 109 -1.81 0.03 -24.95
N ILE A 110 -1.16 -0.86 -24.19
CA ILE A 110 -0.09 -0.49 -23.26
C ILE A 110 1.07 0.19 -24.00
N LYS A 111 1.45 -0.31 -25.18
CA LYS A 111 2.50 0.34 -26.00
C LYS A 111 2.10 1.74 -26.42
N ASN A 112 0.86 1.92 -26.88
CA ASN A 112 0.35 3.22 -27.29
C ASN A 112 0.36 4.19 -26.11
N CYS A 113 -0.15 3.78 -24.94
CA CYS A 113 -0.15 4.59 -23.72
C CYS A 113 1.26 5.06 -23.32
N LEU A 114 2.27 4.17 -23.43
CA LEU A 114 3.67 4.51 -23.09
C LEU A 114 4.35 5.43 -24.11
N THR A 115 3.82 5.53 -25.33
CA THR A 115 4.31 6.46 -26.36
C THR A 115 3.50 7.75 -26.42
N ASP A 116 2.37 7.80 -25.73
CA ASP A 116 1.43 8.91 -25.79
C ASP A 116 1.91 10.04 -24.88
N THR A 117 2.47 11.08 -25.48
CA THR A 117 2.91 12.30 -24.79
C THR A 117 1.84 13.38 -24.78
N GLY A 118 0.62 13.08 -25.24
CA GLY A 118 -0.43 14.06 -25.44
C GLY A 118 -1.09 14.49 -24.14
N SER A 119 -1.18 15.81 -23.92
CA SER A 119 -1.86 16.42 -22.76
C SER A 119 -3.37 16.58 -22.94
N GLU A 120 -3.97 15.91 -23.92
CA GLU A 120 -5.41 16.02 -24.19
C GLU A 120 -6.21 15.28 -23.12
N ASN A 121 -7.08 16.02 -22.43
CA ASN A 121 -7.97 15.50 -21.42
C ASN A 121 -9.17 14.82 -22.09
N VAL A 122 -8.96 13.60 -22.57
CA VAL A 122 -9.98 12.74 -23.18
C VAL A 122 -10.63 11.90 -22.08
N GLU A 123 -11.96 11.78 -22.10
CA GLU A 123 -12.68 10.86 -21.21
C GLU A 123 -12.22 9.42 -21.46
N LEU A 124 -12.06 8.64 -20.39
CA LEU A 124 -11.52 7.28 -20.46
C LEU A 124 -12.34 6.37 -21.39
N ASP A 125 -13.67 6.47 -21.36
CA ASP A 125 -14.57 5.67 -22.20
C ASP A 125 -14.31 5.88 -23.69
N ASP A 126 -14.09 7.13 -24.11
CA ASP A 126 -13.82 7.45 -25.51
C ASP A 126 -12.43 6.96 -25.91
N PHE A 127 -11.46 7.05 -25.00
CA PHE A 127 -10.14 6.48 -25.21
C PHE A 127 -10.18 4.94 -25.36
N TYR A 128 -10.98 4.25 -24.54
CA TYR A 128 -11.21 2.81 -24.66
C TYR A 128 -11.87 2.42 -25.99
N LYS A 129 -12.88 3.19 -26.45
CA LYS A 129 -13.53 2.96 -27.76
C LYS A 129 -12.53 3.08 -28.91
N VAL A 130 -11.68 4.12 -28.91
CA VAL A 130 -10.64 4.33 -29.93
C VAL A 130 -9.68 3.14 -30.02
N HIS A 131 -9.34 2.55 -28.87
CA HIS A 131 -8.41 1.43 -28.80
C HIS A 131 -9.07 0.05 -28.81
N ARG A 132 -10.40 -0.02 -28.97
CA ARG A 132 -11.19 -1.27 -28.95
C ARG A 132 -10.94 -2.08 -27.68
N ILE A 133 -10.87 -1.39 -26.54
CA ILE A 133 -10.88 -2.03 -25.22
C ILE A 133 -12.32 -2.41 -24.91
N THR A 134 -12.51 -3.64 -24.45
CA THR A 134 -13.81 -4.25 -24.19
C THR A 134 -13.74 -5.05 -22.90
N HIS A 135 -14.87 -5.22 -22.20
CA HIS A 135 -14.96 -6.17 -21.11
C HIS A 135 -14.37 -7.56 -21.45
N PRO A 136 -13.66 -8.19 -20.48
CA PRO A 136 -13.34 -7.71 -19.12
C PRO A 136 -12.04 -6.88 -19.03
N LEU A 137 -11.51 -6.39 -20.16
CA LEU A 137 -10.18 -5.76 -20.22
C LEU A 137 -10.13 -4.36 -19.61
N ASP A 138 -11.18 -3.59 -19.79
CA ASP A 138 -11.46 -2.32 -19.10
C ASP A 138 -11.45 -2.51 -17.58
N ASP A 139 -12.22 -3.45 -17.03
CA ASP A 139 -12.22 -3.75 -15.59
C ASP A 139 -10.81 -4.06 -15.10
N PHE A 140 -10.08 -4.90 -15.84
CA PHE A 140 -8.70 -5.20 -15.47
C PHE A 140 -7.82 -3.96 -15.46
N LEU A 141 -7.96 -3.06 -16.43
CA LEU A 141 -7.22 -1.80 -16.47
C LEU A 141 -7.60 -0.91 -15.28
N GLU A 142 -8.87 -0.76 -14.97
CA GLU A 142 -9.33 0.05 -13.84
C GLU A 142 -8.81 -0.51 -12.50
N PHE A 143 -8.92 -1.81 -12.28
CA PHE A 143 -8.44 -2.47 -11.07
C PHE A 143 -6.92 -2.51 -10.96
N SER A 144 -6.21 -2.76 -12.07
CA SER A 144 -4.75 -2.86 -12.07
C SER A 144 -4.04 -1.51 -12.06
N VAL A 145 -4.63 -0.48 -12.67
CA VAL A 145 -3.95 0.77 -12.98
C VAL A 145 -4.50 1.92 -12.16
N LEU A 146 -5.82 2.12 -12.19
CA LEU A 146 -6.48 3.31 -11.66
C LEU A 146 -6.83 3.22 -10.18
N SER A 147 -6.94 1.99 -9.65
CA SER A 147 -7.44 1.77 -8.30
C SER A 147 -6.57 2.40 -7.21
N GLU A 148 -6.99 3.60 -6.79
CA GLU A 148 -7.20 3.92 -5.38
C GLU A 148 -8.33 3.01 -4.88
N TRP A 149 -8.18 2.36 -3.71
CA TRP A 149 -9.24 1.52 -3.11
C TRP A 149 -10.54 2.26 -2.77
N ASN A 150 -10.62 3.56 -3.08
CA ASN A 150 -11.86 4.31 -3.08
C ASN A 150 -12.57 4.13 -4.42
N THR A 151 -13.36 3.07 -4.48
CA THR A 151 -14.49 2.90 -5.41
C THR A 151 -15.59 3.92 -5.07
N ALA A 152 -15.26 5.21 -5.04
CA ALA A 152 -16.27 6.24 -5.10
C ALA A 152 -16.76 6.25 -6.56
N SER A 153 -17.95 5.70 -6.78
CA SER A 153 -18.63 5.47 -8.06
C SER A 153 -18.82 6.73 -8.95
N ASP A 154 -18.36 7.90 -8.51
CA ASP A 154 -18.52 9.17 -9.21
C ASP A 154 -17.22 9.74 -9.80
N LYS A 155 -16.06 9.08 -9.61
CA LYS A 155 -14.79 9.57 -10.17
C LYS A 155 -14.69 9.16 -11.64
N ARG A 156 -14.99 10.09 -12.55
CA ARG A 156 -14.66 9.92 -13.97
C ARG A 156 -13.15 10.03 -14.13
N TYR A 157 -12.51 8.94 -14.52
CA TYR A 157 -11.10 8.93 -14.85
C TYR A 157 -10.87 9.53 -16.24
N SER A 158 -9.77 10.24 -16.38
CA SER A 158 -9.26 10.71 -17.66
C SER A 158 -8.27 9.70 -18.26
N LYS A 159 -7.99 9.86 -19.55
CA LYS A 159 -6.84 9.23 -20.22
C LYS A 159 -5.53 9.48 -19.45
N TYR A 160 -5.35 10.68 -18.90
CA TYR A 160 -4.13 11.04 -18.15
C TYR A 160 -3.98 10.21 -16.87
N ASP A 161 -5.07 10.04 -16.12
CA ASP A 161 -5.07 9.23 -14.90
C ASP A 161 -4.66 7.79 -15.19
N LEU A 162 -5.16 7.23 -16.30
CA LEU A 162 -4.82 5.88 -16.74
C LEU A 162 -3.33 5.78 -17.08
N ILE A 163 -2.80 6.69 -17.89
CA ILE A 163 -1.38 6.65 -18.28
C ILE A 163 -0.49 6.81 -17.06
N SER A 164 -0.79 7.77 -16.17
CA SER A 164 -0.05 8.01 -14.94
C SER A 164 -0.07 6.78 -14.01
N GLY A 165 -1.25 6.18 -13.79
CA GLY A 165 -1.38 4.95 -13.02
C GLY A 165 -0.63 3.79 -13.65
N LEU A 166 -0.57 3.73 -15.00
CA LEU A 166 0.05 2.63 -15.72
C LEU A 166 1.56 2.72 -15.60
N GLU A 167 2.11 3.92 -15.75
CA GLU A 167 3.53 4.18 -15.51
C GLU A 167 3.92 3.83 -14.07
N ASN A 168 3.10 4.23 -13.09
CA ASN A 168 3.34 3.89 -11.69
C ASN A 168 3.32 2.37 -11.46
N THR A 169 2.32 1.67 -12.01
CA THR A 169 2.20 0.21 -11.92
C THR A 169 3.41 -0.49 -12.53
N LEU A 170 3.83 -0.07 -13.72
CA LEU A 170 4.99 -0.64 -14.41
C LEU A 170 6.30 -0.32 -13.69
N ARG A 171 6.47 0.89 -13.15
CA ARG A 171 7.62 1.25 -12.31
C ARG A 171 7.68 0.38 -11.06
N SER A 172 6.56 0.24 -10.36
CA SER A 172 6.41 -0.60 -9.16
C SER A 172 6.82 -2.06 -9.41
N VAL A 173 6.29 -2.67 -10.47
CA VAL A 173 6.59 -4.06 -10.87
C VAL A 173 8.08 -4.22 -11.22
N ARG A 174 8.66 -3.25 -11.94
CA ARG A 174 10.08 -3.28 -12.35
C ARG A 174 11.04 -3.05 -11.19
N ARG A 175 10.69 -2.17 -10.25
CA ARG A 175 11.57 -1.74 -9.14
C ARG A 175 12.08 -2.91 -8.31
N PHE A 176 11.23 -3.89 -8.04
CA PHE A 176 11.59 -5.08 -7.26
C PHE A 176 11.57 -6.38 -8.08
N ASN A 177 11.35 -6.29 -9.40
CA ASN A 177 11.18 -7.44 -10.29
C ASN A 177 10.14 -8.45 -9.74
N THR A 178 8.97 -7.95 -9.35
CA THR A 178 7.92 -8.75 -8.72
C THR A 178 6.68 -8.90 -9.60
N ASN A 179 5.74 -9.73 -9.17
CA ASN A 179 4.46 -9.94 -9.84
C ASN A 179 3.34 -9.03 -9.30
N SER A 180 3.68 -8.07 -8.44
CA SER A 180 2.74 -7.17 -7.78
C SER A 180 3.26 -5.73 -7.80
N LYS A 181 2.34 -4.75 -7.84
CA LYS A 181 2.68 -3.34 -7.63
C LYS A 181 2.73 -2.95 -6.14
N TYR A 182 2.52 -3.91 -5.25
CA TYR A 182 2.44 -3.71 -3.81
C TYR A 182 3.50 -4.52 -3.05
N LEU A 183 3.75 -4.07 -1.84
CA LEU A 183 4.52 -4.75 -0.80
C LEU A 183 3.65 -4.88 0.44
N MET A 184 3.95 -5.88 1.27
CA MET A 184 3.34 -6.09 2.57
C MET A 184 4.42 -6.32 3.60
N SER A 185 4.19 -5.86 4.83
CA SER A 185 5.07 -6.15 5.96
C SER A 185 4.83 -7.59 6.44
N PHE A 186 5.90 -8.32 6.73
CA PHE A 186 5.83 -9.72 7.16
C PHE A 186 5.10 -9.88 8.50
N ASN A 187 5.33 -8.94 9.41
CA ASN A 187 4.76 -8.93 10.76
C ASN A 187 3.58 -7.94 10.88
N GLY A 188 2.99 -7.56 9.74
CA GLY A 188 1.90 -6.60 9.69
C GLY A 188 2.33 -5.13 9.86
N SER A 189 1.32 -4.28 9.99
CA SER A 189 1.37 -2.83 10.04
C SER A 189 2.33 -2.24 11.09
N GLN A 190 2.44 -2.89 12.25
CA GLN A 190 3.20 -2.38 13.38
C GLN A 190 4.71 -2.29 13.12
N ASP A 191 5.27 -3.16 12.27
CA ASP A 191 6.69 -3.14 11.93
C ASP A 191 7.08 -1.83 11.25
N LEU A 192 6.19 -1.30 10.41
CA LEU A 192 6.40 -0.01 9.76
C LEU A 192 6.51 1.11 10.81
N ALA A 193 5.55 1.18 11.73
CA ALA A 193 5.55 2.18 12.80
C ALA A 193 6.80 2.08 13.68
N HIS A 194 7.16 0.85 14.09
CA HIS A 194 8.35 0.60 14.91
C HIS A 194 9.65 0.96 14.20
N CYS A 195 9.76 0.81 12.87
CA CYS A 195 10.94 1.20 12.12
C CYS A 195 11.19 2.71 12.18
N PHE A 196 10.16 3.52 11.94
CA PHE A 196 10.27 4.97 12.05
C PHE A 196 10.55 5.41 13.49
N LEU A 197 9.88 4.78 14.45
CA LEU A 197 10.08 5.07 15.86
C LEU A 197 11.50 4.78 16.33
N ARG A 198 12.08 3.66 15.90
CA ARG A 198 13.48 3.31 16.17
C ARG A 198 14.43 4.36 15.61
N LYS A 199 14.21 4.82 14.37
CA LYS A 199 15.00 5.90 13.77
C LYS A 199 14.88 7.20 14.56
N ALA A 200 13.68 7.56 14.98
CA ALA A 200 13.44 8.73 15.82
C ALA A 200 14.21 8.61 17.14
N SER A 201 14.19 7.45 17.80
CA SER A 201 14.95 7.23 19.04
C SER A 201 16.46 7.32 18.86
N VAL A 202 17.00 6.81 17.73
CA VAL A 202 18.42 6.99 17.38
C VAL A 202 18.77 8.48 17.21
N MET A 203 17.81 9.29 16.75
CA MET A 203 17.96 10.74 16.63
C MET A 203 17.69 11.50 17.95
N GLY A 204 17.47 10.79 19.06
CA GLY A 204 17.27 11.37 20.39
C GLY A 204 15.81 11.52 20.84
N ALA A 205 14.84 11.00 20.08
CA ALA A 205 13.45 11.00 20.52
C ALA A 205 13.25 10.06 21.72
N THR A 206 12.55 10.55 22.73
CA THR A 206 12.11 9.73 23.87
C THR A 206 10.72 9.19 23.60
N VAL A 207 10.53 7.87 23.76
CA VAL A 207 9.26 7.19 23.51
C VAL A 207 8.69 6.72 24.84
N CYS A 208 7.45 7.10 25.12
CA CYS A 208 6.74 6.70 26.33
C CYS A 208 5.51 5.88 25.95
N TYR A 209 5.44 4.64 26.42
CA TYR A 209 4.26 3.78 26.25
C TYR A 209 3.43 3.78 27.53
N GLY A 210 2.10 3.68 27.40
CA GLY A 210 1.17 3.64 28.53
C GLY A 210 1.06 4.97 29.30
N ALA A 211 1.55 6.07 28.72
CA ALA A 211 1.35 7.40 29.27
C ALA A 211 -0.09 7.86 28.99
N ASP A 212 -0.83 8.18 30.05
CA ASP A 212 -2.18 8.71 29.95
C ASP A 212 -2.11 10.24 29.90
N ILE A 213 -2.51 10.81 28.76
CA ILE A 213 -2.52 12.26 28.52
C ILE A 213 -3.85 12.80 29.05
N LYS A 214 -3.78 13.68 30.05
CA LYS A 214 -4.97 14.22 30.73
C LYS A 214 -5.50 15.48 30.06
N ASP A 215 -4.60 16.39 29.68
CA ASP A 215 -4.96 17.68 29.10
C ASP A 215 -3.84 18.24 28.21
N ILE A 216 -4.24 19.13 27.30
CA ILE A 216 -3.33 19.91 26.48
C ILE A 216 -3.79 21.37 26.58
N ASN A 217 -2.94 22.22 27.16
CA ASN A 217 -3.23 23.65 27.35
C ASN A 217 -2.35 24.49 26.43
N ASP A 218 -2.96 25.46 25.73
CA ASP A 218 -2.23 26.42 24.89
C ASP A 218 -1.82 27.66 25.70
N HIS A 219 -0.51 27.90 25.77
CA HIS A 219 0.09 29.07 26.42
C HIS A 219 0.76 30.02 25.42
N GLN A 220 0.12 30.30 24.27
CA GLN A 220 0.47 31.27 23.20
C GLN A 220 1.84 31.06 22.51
N SER A 221 2.79 30.41 23.17
CA SER A 221 4.18 30.23 22.76
C SER A 221 4.65 28.78 22.88
N CYS A 222 3.90 27.97 23.64
CA CYS A 222 4.08 26.54 23.77
C CYS A 222 2.78 25.89 24.25
N TYR A 223 2.65 24.61 23.99
CA TYR A 223 1.65 23.74 24.58
C TYR A 223 2.20 23.09 25.84
N HIS A 224 1.38 23.06 26.89
CA HIS A 224 1.62 22.27 28.09
C HIS A 224 0.79 20.99 28.01
N ILE A 225 1.46 19.85 27.99
CA ILE A 225 0.86 18.51 27.89
C ILE A 225 0.94 17.87 29.26
N GLY A 226 -0.21 17.70 29.94
CA GLY A 226 -0.28 17.04 31.24
C GLY A 226 -0.38 15.52 31.10
N PHE A 227 0.41 14.81 31.89
CA PHE A 227 0.37 13.35 32.01
C PHE A 227 0.61 12.94 33.47
N GLY A 228 -0.02 11.86 33.94
CA GLY A 228 0.13 11.43 35.34
C GLY A 228 -0.38 12.45 36.38
N GLU A 229 0.11 12.37 37.62
CA GLU A 229 -0.16 13.38 38.67
C GLU A 229 0.93 14.45 38.63
N ASP A 230 0.55 15.68 38.30
CA ASP A 230 1.38 16.89 38.29
C ASP A 230 2.65 16.84 37.41
N GLN A 231 2.68 16.03 36.34
CA GLN A 231 3.78 16.03 35.35
C GLN A 231 3.35 16.70 34.05
N TYR A 232 4.24 17.54 33.52
CA TYR A 232 3.98 18.34 32.33
C TYR A 232 5.16 18.30 31.36
N LEU A 233 4.84 18.24 30.06
CA LEU A 233 5.79 18.41 28.96
C LEU A 233 5.44 19.66 28.18
N ASN A 234 6.47 20.46 27.88
CA ASN A 234 6.30 21.69 27.12
C ASN A 234 6.77 21.45 25.68
N ALA A 235 5.90 21.73 24.71
CA ALA A 235 6.19 21.52 23.29
C ALA A 235 5.80 22.75 22.47
N LYS A 236 6.60 23.09 21.45
CA LYS A 236 6.24 24.15 20.49
C LYS A 236 5.21 23.68 19.46
N TYR A 237 5.27 22.40 19.11
CA TYR A 237 4.42 21.77 18.12
C TYR A 237 3.94 20.44 18.68
N ILE A 238 2.70 20.09 18.35
CA ILE A 238 2.13 18.78 18.67
C ILE A 238 1.65 18.16 17.38
N ILE A 239 1.99 16.88 17.20
CA ILE A 239 1.45 16.02 16.15
C ILE A 239 0.71 14.91 16.88
N MET A 240 -0.59 14.76 16.60
CA MET A 240 -1.44 13.77 17.26
C MET A 240 -2.42 13.15 16.27
N ASP A 241 -2.89 11.95 16.58
CA ASP A 241 -4.02 11.35 15.88
C ASP A 241 -5.33 12.07 16.23
N HIS A 242 -6.30 12.06 15.31
CA HIS A 242 -7.60 12.70 15.52
C HIS A 242 -8.32 12.19 16.78
N SER A 243 -8.09 10.94 17.20
CA SER A 243 -8.65 10.39 18.44
C SER A 243 -8.28 11.19 19.69
N TYR A 244 -7.21 11.99 19.68
CA TYR A 244 -6.80 12.84 20.81
C TYR A 244 -7.28 14.30 20.69
N SER A 245 -7.98 14.66 19.62
CA SER A 245 -8.41 16.05 19.36
C SER A 245 -9.33 16.63 20.45
N TYR A 246 -10.05 15.78 21.20
CA TYR A 246 -10.89 16.22 22.32
C TYR A 246 -10.10 16.82 23.50
N LEU A 247 -8.78 16.60 23.55
CA LEU A 247 -7.89 17.17 24.55
C LEU A 247 -7.46 18.59 24.20
N LEU A 248 -7.68 19.04 22.97
CA LEU A 248 -7.29 20.37 22.53
C LEU A 248 -8.25 21.45 23.08
N PRO A 249 -7.74 22.67 23.34
CA PRO A 249 -8.58 23.83 23.59
C PRO A 249 -9.55 24.07 22.42
N LYS A 250 -10.78 24.49 22.72
CA LYS A 250 -11.84 24.69 21.70
C LYS A 250 -11.53 25.75 20.63
N GLU A 251 -10.51 26.58 20.85
CA GLU A 251 -10.12 27.69 19.98
C GLU A 251 -8.84 27.41 19.17
N THR A 252 -8.31 26.18 19.21
CA THR A 252 -7.07 25.85 18.49
C THR A 252 -7.35 25.62 17.00
N ASP A 253 -6.67 26.39 16.13
CA ASP A 253 -6.67 26.17 14.69
C ASP A 253 -5.96 24.84 14.35
N VAL A 254 -6.74 23.81 14.05
CA VAL A 254 -6.21 22.51 13.61
C VAL A 254 -5.98 22.55 12.09
N GLU A 255 -4.72 22.63 11.68
CA GLU A 255 -4.34 22.40 10.28
C GLU A 255 -4.55 20.90 9.96
N LYS A 256 -5.66 20.56 9.30
CA LYS A 256 -5.92 19.19 8.83
C LYS A 256 -5.02 18.90 7.63
N ARG A 257 -4.09 17.96 7.78
CA ARG A 257 -3.26 17.42 6.69
C ARG A 257 -3.70 15.99 6.33
#